data_AF-A0A235B3M4-F1
#
_entry.id   AF-A0A235B3M4-F1
#
_cell.length_a   1.000
_cell.length_b   1.000
_cell.length_c   1.000
_cell.angle_alpha   90.00
_cell.angle_beta   90.00
_cell.angle_gamma   90.00
#
_symmetry.space_group_name_H-M   'P 1'
#
loop_
_entity.id
_entity.type
_entity.pdbx_description
1 polymer ?
#
loop_
_entity_poly.entity_id
_entity_poly.type
_entity_poly.pdbx_seq_one_letter_code
_entity_poly.pdbx_strand_id
1 'polypeptide(L)'
;MSEEILKKKDGSHDSTSQNISEEAYDVKEKPPRLAGQNFTDVVEELIKEHEKKGGFDKLPGKGKPIDAKYLKGDVFTGIIKHNHVLPPWLELQHEIRDAIRGLFTQMERKEDVDLPNEIRTINQKILHYNKIVPRSILRKSVLRTDNISECLKEWE
;
A
#
# COMPACT_ATOMS: atom_id res chain seq x y z
N MET A 1 28.61 25.93 48.98
CA MET A 1 27.67 24.81 49.18
C MET A 1 26.88 24.70 47.89
N SER A 2 27.51 24.43 46.74
CA SER A 2 28.09 23.14 46.30
C SER A 2 27.02 22.14 45.87
N GLU A 3 27.22 21.56 44.67
CA GLU A 3 26.58 20.40 44.02
C GLU A 3 25.79 20.66 42.71
N GLU A 4 26.58 20.78 41.64
CA GLU A 4 26.54 20.12 40.31
C GLU A 4 25.81 18.74 40.29
N ILE A 5 24.92 18.42 39.33
CA ILE A 5 25.09 17.57 38.10
C ILE A 5 23.62 17.29 37.62
N LEU A 6 23.15 17.43 36.38
CA LEU A 6 23.51 16.74 35.12
C LEU A 6 22.98 17.50 33.89
N LYS A 7 23.73 17.36 32.80
CA LYS A 7 23.77 18.11 31.55
C LYS A 7 22.97 17.38 30.45
N LYS A 8 22.15 18.10 29.66
CA LYS A 8 22.13 18.13 28.16
C LYS A 8 20.74 18.46 27.57
N LYS A 9 20.58 19.72 27.15
CA LYS A 9 20.20 20.16 25.79
C LYS A 9 18.99 19.47 25.11
N ASP A 10 17.78 19.96 25.39
CA ASP A 10 16.62 19.71 24.53
C ASP A 10 16.53 20.80 23.46
N GLY A 11 16.95 20.42 22.25
CA GLY A 11 16.97 21.28 21.07
C GLY A 11 15.58 21.43 20.44
N SER A 12 15.23 22.70 20.23
CA SER A 12 14.52 23.26 19.06
C SER A 12 14.22 22.30 17.90
N HIS A 13 12.93 22.29 17.51
CA HIS A 13 12.35 22.07 16.18
C HIS A 13 13.17 21.28 15.15
N ASP A 14 12.62 20.14 14.68
CA ASP A 14 12.58 19.90 13.24
C ASP A 14 11.42 18.96 12.86
N SER A 15 10.32 19.56 12.42
CA SER A 15 9.27 18.88 11.68
C SER A 15 9.81 18.63 10.27
N THR A 16 10.36 17.45 10.00
CA THR A 16 10.72 17.06 8.62
C THR A 16 9.45 16.66 7.86
N SER A 17 8.53 17.61 7.70
CA SER A 17 7.74 17.70 6.47
C SER A 17 8.74 17.94 5.36
N GLN A 18 8.83 16.99 4.45
CA GLN A 18 9.72 17.07 3.30
C GLN A 18 9.50 18.41 2.58
N ASN A 19 10.55 19.22 2.56
CA ASN A 19 10.74 20.32 1.63
C ASN A 19 10.67 19.74 0.21
N ILE A 20 9.45 19.61 -0.32
CA ILE A 20 9.23 19.65 -1.75
C ILE A 20 9.43 21.13 -2.08
N SER A 21 10.61 21.46 -2.60
CA SER A 21 10.88 22.78 -3.13
C SER A 21 9.74 23.13 -4.09
N GLU A 22 9.01 24.17 -3.70
CA GLU A 22 8.00 24.88 -4.48
C GLU A 22 8.70 25.48 -5.71
N GLU A 23 9.10 24.65 -6.66
CA GLU A 23 9.28 25.09 -8.04
C GLU A 23 7.86 25.37 -8.55
N ALA A 24 7.46 26.62 -8.34
CA ALA A 24 6.20 27.17 -8.77
C ALA A 24 6.03 26.90 -10.27
N TYR A 25 5.13 25.97 -10.59
CA TYR A 25 4.53 25.90 -11.91
C TYR A 25 3.78 27.22 -12.12
N ASP A 26 4.33 28.13 -12.93
CA ASP A 26 3.68 29.37 -13.36
C ASP A 26 2.49 29.04 -14.26
N VAL A 27 1.38 28.58 -13.67
CA VAL A 27 0.12 28.31 -14.37
C VAL A 27 -0.61 29.64 -14.54
N LYS A 28 -0.10 30.51 -15.42
CA LYS A 28 -0.78 31.77 -15.77
C LYS A 28 -1.88 31.62 -16.81
N GLU A 29 -2.03 30.45 -17.42
CA GLU A 29 -3.10 30.23 -18.39
C GLU A 29 -3.85 28.95 -18.07
N LYS A 30 -5.17 29.08 -17.81
CA LYS A 30 -6.07 27.93 -17.76
C LYS A 30 -6.05 27.27 -19.13
N PRO A 31 -5.95 25.92 -19.23
CA PRO A 31 -5.99 25.26 -20.52
C PRO A 31 -7.30 25.64 -21.22
N PRO A 32 -7.24 26.09 -22.48
CA PRO A 32 -8.44 26.50 -23.20
C PRO A 32 -9.37 25.28 -23.27
N ARG A 33 -10.55 25.38 -22.65
CA ARG A 33 -11.60 24.38 -22.81
C ARG A 33 -12.21 24.60 -24.19
N LEU A 34 -11.70 23.92 -25.21
CA LEU A 34 -12.37 23.86 -26.51
C LEU A 34 -13.69 23.09 -26.31
N ALA A 35 -14.80 23.80 -26.42
CA ALA A 35 -16.13 23.22 -26.25
C ALA A 35 -16.35 22.08 -27.25
N GLY A 36 -16.57 20.86 -26.74
CA GLY A 36 -16.91 19.67 -27.55
C GLY A 36 -15.82 18.61 -27.70
N GLN A 37 -14.63 18.78 -27.12
CA GLN A 37 -13.58 17.75 -27.13
C GLN A 37 -13.64 16.83 -25.91
N ASN A 38 -13.28 15.56 -26.10
CA ASN A 38 -13.16 14.62 -25.00
C ASN A 38 -11.95 14.97 -24.13
N PHE A 39 -12.03 14.72 -22.82
CA PHE A 39 -10.92 14.98 -21.88
C PHE A 39 -9.59 14.36 -22.33
N THR A 40 -9.65 13.19 -22.97
CA THR A 40 -8.51 12.48 -23.54
C THR A 40 -7.77 13.31 -24.58
N ASP A 41 -8.50 14.02 -25.42
CA ASP A 41 -7.95 14.75 -26.57
C ASP A 41 -7.22 16.01 -26.09
N VAL A 42 -7.78 16.69 -25.08
CA VAL A 42 -7.17 17.86 -24.44
C VAL A 42 -5.90 17.49 -23.69
N VAL A 43 -5.90 16.36 -22.98
CA VAL A 43 -4.70 15.86 -22.28
C VAL A 43 -3.62 15.48 -23.28
N GLU A 44 -3.98 14.85 -24.40
CA GLU A 44 -3.03 14.46 -25.43
C GLU A 44 -2.37 15.67 -26.11
N GLU A 45 -3.14 16.73 -26.41
CA GLU A 45 -2.61 17.96 -26.98
C GLU A 45 -1.65 18.67 -26.01
N LEU A 46 -1.99 18.70 -24.72
CA LEU A 46 -1.17 19.30 -23.68
C LEU A 46 0.16 18.55 -23.48
N ILE A 47 0.14 17.21 -23.54
CA ILE A 47 1.35 16.39 -23.50
C ILE A 47 2.24 16.68 -24.71
N LYS A 48 1.68 16.72 -25.92
CA LYS A 48 2.42 17.03 -27.17
C LYS A 48 3.01 18.44 -27.15
N GLU A 49 2.29 19.42 -26.62
CA GLU A 49 2.80 20.78 -26.48
C GLU A 49 3.95 20.84 -25.48
N HIS A 50 3.84 20.13 -24.35
CA HIS A 50 4.89 20.04 -23.35
C HIS A 50 6.14 19.31 -23.87
N GLU A 51 5.96 18.27 -24.68
CA GLU A 51 7.04 17.57 -25.37
C GLU A 51 7.78 18.50 -26.34
N LYS A 52 7.06 19.24 -27.19
CA LYS A 52 7.64 20.21 -28.14
C LYS A 52 8.41 21.33 -27.44
N LYS A 53 7.97 21.73 -26.24
CA LYS A 53 8.66 22.73 -25.41
C LYS A 53 9.89 22.16 -24.68
N GLY A 54 10.23 20.89 -24.90
CA GLY A 54 11.38 20.24 -24.25
C GLY A 54 11.16 19.96 -22.76
N GLY A 55 9.90 19.91 -22.30
CA GLY A 55 9.57 19.64 -20.89
C GLY A 55 10.11 18.30 -20.39
N PHE A 56 10.29 17.33 -21.29
CA PHE A 56 10.90 16.03 -20.98
C PHE A 56 12.43 16.00 -21.13
N ASP A 57 13.10 17.11 -21.44
CA ASP A 57 14.56 17.13 -21.63
C ASP A 57 15.34 17.22 -20.32
N LYS A 58 14.77 17.83 -19.29
CA LYS A 58 15.41 18.00 -17.97
C LYS A 58 14.75 17.13 -16.90
N LEU A 59 14.38 15.89 -17.22
CA LEU A 59 13.84 14.99 -16.20
C LEU A 59 14.96 14.46 -15.29
N PRO A 60 14.76 14.48 -13.95
CA PRO A 60 15.70 13.88 -13.03
C PRO A 60 15.82 12.38 -13.31
N GLY A 61 17.02 11.94 -13.71
CA GLY A 61 17.29 10.53 -14.03
C GLY A 61 17.20 10.16 -15.50
N LYS A 62 16.88 11.09 -16.42
CA LYS A 62 16.94 10.83 -17.87
C LYS A 62 18.37 10.44 -18.27
N GLY A 63 18.52 9.27 -18.89
CA GLY A 63 19.81 8.76 -19.37
C GLY A 63 20.78 8.24 -18.29
N LYS A 64 20.40 8.27 -17.00
CA LYS A 64 21.20 7.62 -15.95
C LYS A 64 20.94 6.11 -16.00
N PRO A 65 21.99 5.26 -15.98
CA PRO A 65 21.79 3.83 -15.86
C PRO A 65 21.07 3.53 -14.54
N ILE A 66 20.12 2.61 -14.58
CA ILE A 66 19.45 2.12 -13.37
C ILE A 66 20.50 1.45 -12.49
N ASP A 67 20.54 1.77 -11.19
CA ASP A 67 21.50 1.17 -10.27
C ASP A 67 21.40 -0.37 -10.34
N ALA A 68 22.54 -1.04 -10.50
CA ALA A 68 22.63 -2.49 -10.62
C ALA A 68 22.04 -3.25 -9.42
N LYS A 69 21.84 -2.58 -8.28
CA LYS A 69 21.15 -3.14 -7.10
C LYS A 69 19.66 -3.43 -7.36
N TYR A 70 18.99 -2.62 -8.18
CA TYR A 70 17.58 -2.81 -8.54
C TYR A 70 17.39 -3.82 -9.68
N LEU A 71 18.45 -4.11 -10.44
CA LEU A 71 18.46 -5.11 -11.50
C LEU A 71 18.73 -6.54 -10.98
N LYS A 72 19.10 -6.68 -9.70
CA LYS A 72 19.39 -7.98 -9.08
C LYS A 72 18.14 -8.53 -8.38
N GLY A 73 17.58 -9.59 -8.95
CA GLY A 73 16.44 -10.31 -8.39
C GLY A 73 15.10 -9.82 -8.92
N ASP A 74 14.02 -10.22 -8.24
CA ASP A 74 12.66 -9.83 -8.58
C ASP A 74 12.39 -8.37 -8.18
N VAL A 75 12.09 -7.53 -9.18
CA VAL A 75 11.81 -6.10 -9.03
C VAL A 75 10.68 -5.86 -8.02
N PHE A 76 9.67 -6.73 -8.02
CA PHE A 76 8.54 -6.62 -7.08
C PHE A 76 9.00 -6.77 -5.62
N THR A 77 9.81 -7.80 -5.36
CA THR A 77 10.38 -8.05 -4.03
C THR A 77 11.31 -6.92 -3.58
N GLY A 78 12.05 -6.31 -4.52
CA GLY A 78 12.90 -5.14 -4.25
C GLY A 78 12.08 -3.93 -3.82
N ILE A 79 11.04 -3.57 -4.58
CA ILE A 79 10.19 -2.40 -4.29
C ILE A 79 9.53 -2.51 -2.91
N ILE A 80 8.98 -3.67 -2.57
CA ILE A 80 8.34 -3.87 -1.26
C ILE A 80 9.33 -3.66 -0.11
N LYS A 81 10.53 -4.24 -0.21
CA LYS A 81 11.56 -4.12 0.83
C LYS A 81 12.05 -2.69 1.01
N HIS A 82 12.12 -1.92 -0.08
CA HIS A 82 12.62 -0.55 -0.04
C HIS A 82 11.57 0.47 0.43
N ASN A 83 10.28 0.19 0.24
CA ASN A 83 9.23 1.18 0.47
C ASN A 83 8.56 1.05 1.85
N HIS A 84 8.91 0.08 2.68
CA HIS A 84 8.23 -0.21 3.96
C HIS A 84 6.69 -0.34 3.83
N VAL A 85 6.18 -0.65 2.63
CA VAL A 85 4.76 -0.80 2.35
C VAL A 85 4.39 -2.27 2.42
N LEU A 86 3.42 -2.59 3.28
CA LEU A 86 2.85 -3.92 3.34
C LEU A 86 1.87 -4.10 2.16
N PRO A 87 1.97 -5.19 1.39
CA PRO A 87 0.99 -5.45 0.34
C PRO A 87 -0.42 -5.62 0.91
N PRO A 88 -1.48 -5.11 0.24
CA PRO A 88 -2.85 -5.19 0.75
C PRO A 88 -3.35 -6.61 1.05
N TRP A 89 -2.88 -7.62 0.27
CA TRP A 89 -3.26 -9.01 0.52
C TRP A 89 -2.64 -9.57 1.81
N LEU A 90 -1.50 -9.03 2.25
CA LEU A 90 -0.82 -9.48 3.46
C LEU A 90 -1.44 -8.85 4.72
N GLU A 91 -1.94 -7.61 4.62
CA GLU A 91 -2.80 -7.00 5.64
C GLU A 91 -4.07 -7.83 5.83
N LEU A 92 -4.76 -8.14 4.73
CA LEU A 92 -5.96 -8.94 4.74
C LEU A 92 -5.71 -10.37 5.27
N GLN A 93 -4.54 -10.93 5.03
CA GLN A 93 -4.14 -12.22 5.60
C GLN A 93 -4.09 -12.18 7.13
N HIS A 94 -3.51 -11.12 7.72
CA HIS A 94 -3.48 -10.96 9.16
C HIS A 94 -4.89 -10.78 9.73
N GLU A 95 -5.72 -9.95 9.09
CA GLU A 95 -7.11 -9.77 9.50
C GLU A 95 -7.91 -11.09 9.51
N ILE A 96 -7.76 -11.90 8.47
CA ILE A 96 -8.45 -13.20 8.37
C ILE A 96 -7.96 -14.15 9.47
N ARG A 97 -6.64 -14.23 9.69
CA ARG A 97 -6.04 -15.04 10.75
C ARG A 97 -6.60 -14.66 12.12
N ASP A 98 -6.63 -13.37 12.43
CA ASP A 98 -7.10 -12.86 13.73
C ASP A 98 -8.60 -13.10 13.91
N ALA A 99 -9.40 -12.94 12.84
CA ALA A 99 -10.83 -13.25 12.86
C ALA A 99 -11.10 -14.74 13.12
N ILE A 100 -10.36 -15.65 12.46
CA ILE A 100 -10.50 -17.10 12.67
C ILE A 100 -10.10 -17.48 14.10
N ARG A 101 -9.01 -16.91 14.63
CA ARG A 101 -8.58 -17.11 16.03
C ARG A 101 -9.62 -16.60 17.03
N GLY A 102 -10.18 -15.43 16.77
CA GLY A 102 -11.26 -14.86 17.58
C GLY A 102 -12.48 -15.78 17.64
N LEU A 103 -12.93 -16.26 16.47
CA LEU A 103 -14.06 -17.19 16.37
C LEU A 103 -13.79 -18.51 17.09
N PHE A 104 -12.59 -19.08 16.93
CA PHE A 104 -12.19 -20.30 17.63
C PHE A 104 -12.21 -20.11 19.15
N THR A 105 -11.69 -18.99 19.65
CA THR A 105 -11.66 -18.68 21.08
C THR A 105 -13.06 -18.47 21.66
N GLN A 106 -13.96 -17.81 20.91
CA GLN A 106 -15.37 -17.63 21.32
C GLN A 106 -16.12 -18.97 21.39
N MET A 107 -15.86 -19.88 20.44
CA MET A 107 -16.40 -21.25 20.48
C MET A 107 -15.93 -22.03 21.72
N GLU A 108 -14.64 -21.96 22.07
CA GLU A 108 -14.11 -22.61 23.28
C GLU A 108 -14.76 -22.08 24.56
N ARG A 109 -15.05 -20.77 24.60
CA ARG A 109 -15.76 -20.12 25.73
C ARG A 109 -17.27 -20.39 25.76
N LYS A 110 -17.83 -21.10 24.78
CA LYS A 110 -19.27 -21.39 24.62
C LYS A 110 -20.13 -20.13 24.68
N GLU A 111 -19.63 -19.04 24.10
CA GLU A 111 -20.37 -17.80 23.95
C GLU A 111 -21.46 -17.97 22.89
N ASP A 112 -22.60 -17.27 23.02
CA ASP A 112 -23.68 -17.34 22.04
C ASP A 112 -23.28 -16.51 20.81
N VAL A 113 -22.63 -17.17 19.85
CA VAL A 113 -22.11 -16.54 18.63
C VAL A 113 -23.05 -16.87 17.47
N ASP A 114 -23.41 -15.85 16.68
CA ASP A 114 -24.05 -16.02 15.37
C ASP A 114 -23.04 -16.58 14.36
N LEU A 115 -22.77 -17.88 14.53
CA LEU A 115 -21.76 -18.62 13.80
C LEU A 115 -21.93 -18.56 12.27
N PRO A 116 -23.15 -18.69 11.71
CA PRO A 116 -23.35 -18.57 10.27
C PRO A 116 -22.94 -17.21 9.71
N ASN A 117 -23.23 -16.11 10.41
CA ASN A 117 -22.93 -14.77 9.93
C ASN A 117 -21.43 -14.43 10.03
N GLU A 118 -20.77 -14.84 11.10
CA GLU A 118 -19.31 -14.68 11.24
C GLU A 118 -18.55 -15.48 10.16
N ILE A 119 -18.93 -16.74 9.94
CA ILE A 119 -18.34 -17.57 8.87
C ILE A 119 -18.56 -16.91 7.50
N ARG A 120 -19.74 -16.36 7.24
CA ARG A 120 -20.02 -15.64 5.99
C ARG A 120 -19.11 -14.43 5.82
N THR A 121 -18.92 -13.64 6.87
CA THR A 121 -18.06 -12.45 6.87
C THR A 121 -16.61 -12.82 6.60
N ILE A 122 -16.09 -13.83 7.29
CA ILE A 122 -14.72 -14.34 7.08
C ILE A 122 -14.57 -14.87 5.66
N ASN A 123 -15.55 -15.63 5.15
CA ASN A 123 -15.51 -16.17 3.80
C ASN A 123 -15.51 -15.08 2.72
N GLN A 124 -16.22 -13.97 2.92
CA GLN A 124 -16.13 -12.83 2.01
C GLN A 124 -14.71 -12.25 1.96
N LYS A 125 -14.03 -12.14 3.10
CA LYS A 125 -12.62 -11.72 3.16
C LYS A 125 -11.69 -12.73 2.48
N ILE A 126 -11.89 -14.04 2.70
CA ILE A 126 -11.11 -15.10 2.04
C ILE A 126 -11.30 -15.05 0.51
N LEU A 127 -12.51 -14.83 0.04
CA LEU A 127 -12.79 -14.68 -1.39
C LEU A 127 -12.11 -13.44 -1.98
N HIS A 128 -12.08 -12.34 -1.23
CA HIS A 128 -11.38 -11.12 -1.64
C HIS A 128 -9.86 -11.35 -1.68
N TYR A 129 -9.29 -11.97 -0.65
CA TYR A 129 -7.89 -12.39 -0.60
C TYR A 129 -7.51 -13.24 -1.81
N ASN A 130 -8.30 -14.28 -2.10
CA ASN A 130 -8.08 -15.20 -3.21
C ASN A 130 -8.11 -14.52 -4.59
N LYS A 131 -8.71 -13.33 -4.72
CA LYS A 131 -8.72 -12.52 -5.95
C LYS A 131 -7.49 -11.61 -6.09
N ILE A 132 -6.90 -11.17 -4.98
CA ILE A 132 -5.78 -10.22 -4.98
C ILE A 132 -4.42 -10.94 -4.99
N VAL A 133 -4.35 -12.17 -4.48
CA VAL A 133 -3.07 -12.90 -4.39
C VAL A 133 -2.43 -13.10 -5.78
N PRO A 134 -1.14 -12.78 -5.95
CA PRO A 134 -0.47 -12.87 -7.24
C PRO A 134 -0.32 -14.30 -7.79
N ARG A 135 -0.30 -15.30 -6.90
CA ARG A 135 -0.08 -16.71 -7.27
C ARG A 135 -1.22 -17.58 -6.78
N SER A 136 -1.70 -18.46 -7.66
CA SER A 136 -2.79 -19.39 -7.35
C SER A 136 -2.49 -20.34 -6.18
N ILE A 137 -1.21 -20.68 -5.95
CA ILE A 137 -0.80 -21.56 -4.83
C ILE A 137 -0.97 -20.89 -3.46
N LEU A 138 -1.07 -19.56 -3.42
CA LEU A 138 -1.28 -18.81 -2.18
C LEU A 138 -2.77 -18.71 -1.82
N ARG A 139 -3.67 -19.16 -2.70
CA ARG A 139 -5.11 -19.17 -2.41
C ARG A 139 -5.43 -20.16 -1.30
N LYS A 140 -6.39 -19.79 -0.45
CA LYS A 140 -6.79 -20.55 0.74
C LYS A 140 -8.19 -21.12 0.60
N SER A 141 -8.44 -22.18 1.35
CA SER A 141 -9.75 -22.84 1.42
C SER A 141 -10.80 -21.95 2.07
N VAL A 142 -12.07 -22.17 1.74
CA VAL A 142 -13.21 -21.45 2.33
C VAL A 142 -13.51 -22.05 3.70
N LEU A 143 -13.80 -21.19 4.69
CA LEU A 143 -14.14 -21.61 6.04
C LEU A 143 -15.52 -22.30 6.05
N ARG A 144 -15.58 -23.44 6.72
CA ARG A 144 -16.80 -24.20 6.97
C ARG A 144 -16.85 -24.59 8.45
N THR A 145 -18.02 -24.93 8.97
CA THR A 145 -18.21 -25.27 10.39
C THR A 145 -17.40 -26.50 10.82
N ASP A 146 -17.14 -27.42 9.91
CA ASP A 146 -16.34 -28.64 10.10
C ASP A 146 -14.83 -28.41 9.95
N ASN A 147 -14.41 -27.35 9.24
CA ASN A 147 -13.01 -27.14 8.83
C ASN A 147 -12.27 -26.03 9.60
N ILE A 148 -12.82 -25.54 10.70
CA ILE A 148 -12.29 -24.33 11.38
C ILE A 148 -10.88 -24.55 11.91
N SER A 149 -10.62 -25.72 12.49
CA SER A 149 -9.33 -26.08 13.08
C SER A 149 -8.24 -26.29 12.02
N GLU A 150 -8.57 -26.88 10.88
CA GLU A 150 -7.64 -27.08 9.76
C GLU A 150 -7.37 -25.79 9.02
N CYS A 151 -8.41 -24.97 8.76
CA CYS A 151 -8.24 -23.62 8.23
C CYS A 151 -7.28 -22.82 9.12
N LEU A 152 -7.45 -22.81 10.46
CA LEU A 152 -6.55 -22.06 11.34
C LEU A 152 -5.08 -22.45 11.11
N LYS A 153 -4.76 -23.74 10.99
CA LYS A 153 -3.40 -24.21 10.67
C LYS A 153 -2.89 -23.74 9.31
N GLU A 154 -3.77 -23.64 8.31
CA GLU A 154 -3.39 -23.10 7.00
C GLU A 154 -3.04 -21.60 7.07
N TRP A 155 -3.58 -20.86 8.04
CA TRP A 155 -3.38 -19.42 8.19
C TRP A 155 -2.26 -19.04 9.17
N GLU A 156 -1.74 -19.96 9.98
CA GLU A 156 -0.55 -19.75 10.84
C GLU A 156 0.76 -19.73 10.04
#